data_AF-A0A9P5GGW4-F1
#
_entry.id   AF-A0A9P5GGW4-F1
#
_cell.length_a   1.000
_cell.length_b   1.000
_cell.length_c   1.000
_cell.angle_alpha   90.00
_cell.angle_beta   90.00
_cell.angle_gamma   90.00
#
_symmetry.space_group_name_H-M   'P 1'
#
loop_
_entity.id
_entity.type
_entity.pdbx_description
1 polymer ?
#
loop_
_entity_poly.entity_id
_entity_poly.type
_entity_poly.pdbx_seq_one_letter_code
_entity_poly.pdbx_strand_id
1 'polypeptide(L)'
;MVAIGIRSLLCILRIVSLGTSAAVDADAVQGWQLTQYCNEFYTVSNGDTCWDIIARNQNRFTMSQLLCWNDDINPWCSNLIPGRQVCVGVQRPGPVC
;
A
#
# COMPACT_ATOMS: atom_id res chain seq x y z
N MET A 1 -16.41 -9.69 45.42
CA MET A 1 -16.22 -11.13 45.68
C MET A 1 -15.05 -11.55 44.80
N VAL A 2 -13.83 -11.13 45.13
CA VAL A 2 -12.83 -11.87 45.93
C VAL A 2 -12.38 -13.19 45.27
N ALA A 3 -11.23 -13.11 44.60
CA ALA A 3 -10.14 -14.10 44.52
C ALA A 3 -9.03 -13.43 43.67
N ILE A 4 -8.10 -12.64 44.20
CA ILE A 4 -6.94 -12.96 45.06
C ILE A 4 -6.10 -14.11 44.50
N GLY A 5 -4.89 -13.77 44.03
CA GLY A 5 -3.86 -14.73 43.67
C GLY A 5 -2.66 -14.10 42.93
N ILE A 6 -2.08 -12.99 43.42
CA ILE A 6 -0.70 -12.88 43.95
C ILE A 6 0.46 -13.14 42.95
N ARG A 7 1.54 -12.37 42.84
CA ARG A 7 2.15 -11.21 43.52
C ARG A 7 3.46 -11.03 42.71
N SER A 8 3.81 -9.90 42.13
CA SER A 8 4.49 -8.83 42.86
C SER A 8 4.92 -7.75 41.86
N LEU A 9 4.53 -6.51 42.16
CA LEU A 9 5.33 -5.30 41.96
C LEU A 9 5.40 -4.52 40.64
N LEU A 10 4.44 -4.58 39.71
CA LEU A 10 4.28 -3.45 38.76
C LEU A 10 2.80 -3.20 38.44
N CYS A 11 2.07 -2.57 39.37
CA CYS A 11 0.66 -2.17 39.19
C CYS A 11 0.42 -0.68 39.51
N ILE A 12 1.39 0.22 39.28
CA ILE A 12 1.22 1.67 39.55
C ILE A 12 1.67 2.60 38.43
N LEU A 13 1.60 2.19 37.16
CA LEU A 13 1.34 3.17 36.10
C LEU A 13 0.13 2.75 35.29
N ARG A 14 -0.98 3.45 35.54
CA ARG A 14 -2.04 3.61 34.56
C ARG A 14 -1.44 4.32 33.36
N ILE A 15 -1.00 3.57 32.38
CA ILE A 15 -1.00 4.07 31.01
C ILE A 15 -2.10 3.29 30.32
N VAL A 16 -3.24 3.95 30.24
CA VAL A 16 -4.20 3.68 29.19
C VAL A 16 -3.42 3.80 27.88
N SER A 17 -2.97 2.68 27.33
CA SER A 17 -2.53 2.66 25.95
C SER A 17 -3.80 2.72 25.11
N LEU A 18 -4.26 3.93 24.79
CA LEU A 18 -5.02 4.19 23.57
C LEU A 18 -4.10 3.76 22.42
N GLY A 19 -4.09 2.46 22.14
CA GLY A 19 -3.63 1.95 20.86
C GLY A 19 -4.67 2.39 19.85
N THR A 20 -4.45 3.54 19.22
CA THR A 20 -5.02 3.76 17.90
C THR A 20 -4.46 2.64 17.03
N SER A 21 -5.31 1.68 16.70
CA SER A 21 -5.02 0.73 15.64
C SER A 21 -4.96 1.51 14.33
N ALA A 22 -3.84 2.18 14.07
CA ALA A 22 -3.45 2.42 12.68
C ALA A 22 -3.25 1.02 12.12
N ALA A 23 -4.13 0.60 11.22
CA ALA A 23 -3.89 -0.58 10.41
C ALA A 23 -2.54 -0.34 9.73
N VAL A 24 -1.49 -1.01 10.20
CA VAL A 24 -0.26 -1.10 9.45
C VAL A 24 -0.57 -2.12 8.37
N ASP A 25 -0.86 -1.63 7.17
CA ASP A 25 -0.90 -2.50 5.99
C ASP A 25 0.42 -3.26 5.92
N ALA A 26 0.32 -4.57 6.03
CA ALA A 26 1.44 -5.48 6.23
C ALA A 26 2.25 -5.73 4.93
N ASP A 27 2.49 -4.70 4.12
CA ASP A 27 3.29 -4.78 2.89
C ASP A 27 4.47 -3.79 2.85
N ALA A 28 4.65 -2.95 3.88
CA ALA A 28 5.79 -2.02 3.97
C ALA A 28 7.10 -2.73 4.40
N VAL A 29 7.56 -3.72 3.62
CA VAL A 29 8.94 -4.25 3.67
C VAL A 29 9.80 -3.71 2.51
N GLN A 30 9.21 -2.96 1.58
CA GLN A 30 9.93 -2.23 0.53
C GLN A 30 9.30 -0.84 0.36
N GLY A 31 10.12 0.21 0.31
CA GLY A 31 9.70 1.63 0.35
C GLY A 31 9.00 2.15 -0.91
N TRP A 32 8.01 1.42 -1.43
CA TRP A 32 7.21 1.81 -2.59
C TRP A 32 6.10 2.76 -2.20
N GLN A 33 5.83 3.76 -3.05
CA GLN A 33 4.78 4.75 -2.81
C GLN A 33 3.57 4.45 -3.71
N LEU A 34 2.65 3.64 -3.20
CA LEU A 34 1.37 3.36 -3.87
C LEU A 34 0.26 4.17 -3.20
N THR A 35 -0.78 4.50 -3.98
CA THR A 35 -1.96 5.14 -3.43
C THR A 35 -2.72 4.22 -2.46
N GLN A 36 -3.21 4.77 -1.34
CA GLN A 36 -4.04 4.03 -0.36
C GLN A 36 -5.38 3.54 -0.94
N TYR A 37 -5.80 4.09 -2.08
CA TYR A 37 -7.04 3.71 -2.76
C TYR A 37 -6.87 2.47 -3.64
N CYS A 38 -5.66 1.92 -3.74
CA CYS A 38 -5.39 0.80 -4.63
C CYS A 38 -6.19 -0.44 -4.23
N ASN A 39 -6.85 -1.07 -5.20
CA ASN A 39 -7.59 -2.32 -5.00
C ASN A 39 -7.38 -3.35 -6.11
N GLU A 40 -6.62 -3.02 -7.16
CA GLU A 40 -6.18 -3.93 -8.20
C GLU A 40 -4.69 -3.75 -8.47
N PHE A 41 -3.95 -4.86 -8.56
CA PHE A 41 -2.50 -4.88 -8.69
C PHE A 41 -2.06 -5.62 -9.96
N TYR A 42 -0.98 -5.15 -10.55
CA TYR A 42 -0.26 -5.82 -11.63
C TYR A 42 1.19 -6.10 -11.19
N THR A 43 1.69 -7.30 -11.43
CA THR A 43 3.09 -7.64 -11.17
C THR A 43 3.92 -7.36 -12.42
N VAL A 44 4.87 -6.42 -12.29
CA VAL A 44 5.75 -6.01 -13.39
C VAL A 44 6.53 -7.21 -13.91
N SER A 45 6.42 -7.50 -15.20
CA SER A 45 7.24 -8.52 -15.86
C SER A 45 8.57 -7.93 -16.33
N ASN A 46 9.55 -8.80 -16.57
CA ASN A 46 10.82 -8.35 -17.13
C ASN A 46 10.62 -7.74 -18.53
N GLY A 47 11.11 -6.52 -18.73
CA GLY A 47 11.00 -5.78 -19.98
C GLY A 47 9.68 -5.04 -20.18
N ASP A 48 8.75 -5.06 -19.22
CA ASP A 48 7.51 -4.29 -19.33
C ASP A 48 7.79 -2.78 -19.37
N THR A 49 7.05 -2.07 -20.22
CA THR A 49 6.88 -0.63 -20.16
C THR A 49 5.53 -0.28 -19.51
N CYS A 50 5.33 0.97 -19.08
CA CYS A 50 4.00 1.40 -18.62
C CYS A 50 2.92 1.21 -19.70
N TRP A 51 3.26 1.36 -20.99
CA TRP A 51 2.32 1.13 -22.08
C TRP A 51 1.92 -0.34 -22.17
N ASP A 52 2.85 -1.27 -21.96
CA ASP A 52 2.54 -2.70 -21.89
C ASP A 52 1.62 -3.02 -20.72
N ILE A 53 1.87 -2.42 -19.55
CA ILE A 53 1.03 -2.57 -18.37
C ILE A 53 -0.40 -2.09 -18.67
N ILE A 54 -0.56 -0.90 -19.27
CA ILE A 54 -1.86 -0.35 -19.64
C ILE A 54 -2.56 -1.27 -20.66
N ALA A 55 -1.85 -1.70 -21.71
CA ALA A 55 -2.39 -2.54 -22.76
C ALA A 55 -2.84 -3.91 -22.24
N ARG A 56 -2.05 -4.54 -21.37
CA ARG A 56 -2.38 -5.83 -20.72
C ARG A 56 -3.57 -5.72 -19.78
N ASN A 57 -3.79 -4.54 -19.20
CA ASN A 57 -4.99 -4.22 -18.41
C ASN A 57 -6.11 -3.62 -19.26
N GLN A 58 -6.18 -3.99 -20.55
CA GLN A 58 -7.27 -3.68 -21.47
C GLN A 58 -7.52 -2.18 -21.66
N ASN A 59 -6.50 -1.33 -21.46
CA ASN A 59 -6.60 0.13 -21.53
C ASN A 59 -7.68 0.73 -20.61
N ARG A 60 -7.95 0.10 -19.45
CA ARG A 60 -8.96 0.56 -18.46
C ARG A 60 -8.58 1.88 -17.77
N PHE A 61 -7.32 2.30 -17.89
CA PHE A 61 -6.77 3.52 -17.29
C PHE A 61 -5.72 4.16 -18.21
N THR A 62 -5.38 5.42 -17.92
CA THR A 62 -4.42 6.22 -18.68
C THR A 62 -3.02 6.21 -18.04
N MET A 63 -2.01 6.66 -18.79
CA MET A 63 -0.67 6.91 -18.24
C MET A 63 -0.71 7.84 -17.02
N SER A 64 -1.49 8.93 -17.09
CA SER A 64 -1.64 9.88 -15.97
C SER A 64 -2.16 9.20 -14.71
N GLN A 65 -3.18 8.34 -14.85
CA GLN A 65 -3.72 7.57 -13.74
C GLN A 65 -2.72 6.56 -13.19
N LEU A 66 -1.99 5.85 -14.06
CA LEU A 66 -0.96 4.90 -13.63
C LEU A 66 0.12 5.58 -12.78
N LEU A 67 0.60 6.75 -13.21
CA LEU A 67 1.60 7.52 -12.46
C LEU A 67 1.02 8.08 -11.15
N CYS A 68 -0.21 8.60 -11.17
CA CYS A 68 -0.88 9.09 -9.98
C CYS A 68 -1.15 8.02 -8.92
N TRP A 69 -1.34 6.77 -9.32
CA TRP A 69 -1.55 5.66 -8.39
C TRP A 69 -0.25 5.06 -7.86
N ASN A 70 0.88 5.41 -8.48
CA ASN A 70 2.21 4.89 -8.20
C ASN A 70 3.24 6.03 -8.27
N ASP A 71 3.30 6.84 -7.22
CA ASP A 71 4.09 8.08 -7.14
C ASP A 71 5.60 7.88 -7.33
N ASP A 72 6.08 6.64 -7.17
CA ASP A 72 7.46 6.28 -7.36
C ASP A 72 7.80 5.77 -8.76
N ILE A 73 6.83 5.59 -9.66
CA ILE A 73 7.09 5.39 -11.09
C ILE A 73 7.36 6.75 -11.73
N ASN A 74 8.50 6.88 -12.39
CA ASN A 74 8.83 8.13 -13.05
C ASN A 74 8.03 8.30 -14.37
N PRO A 75 7.85 9.54 -14.86
CA PRO A 75 7.10 9.81 -16.10
C PRO A 75 7.64 9.13 -17.37
N TRP A 76 8.91 8.70 -17.36
CA TRP A 76 9.54 8.00 -18.48
C TRP A 76 9.40 6.47 -18.36
N CYS A 77 8.79 5.97 -17.30
CA CYS A 77 8.60 4.55 -17.01
C CYS A 77 9.90 3.73 -17.05
N SER A 78 11.04 4.37 -16.76
CA SER A 78 12.36 3.77 -16.88
C SER A 78 12.84 3.07 -15.61
N ASN A 79 12.10 3.21 -14.51
CA ASN A 79 12.43 2.65 -13.20
C ASN A 79 11.47 1.54 -12.76
N LEU A 80 10.82 0.86 -13.71
CA LEU A 80 10.01 -0.33 -13.43
C LEU A 80 10.91 -1.47 -12.96
N ILE A 81 10.49 -2.15 -11.90
CA ILE A 81 11.25 -3.22 -11.25
C ILE A 81 10.49 -4.53 -11.45
N PRO A 82 11.06 -5.51 -12.19
CA PRO A 82 10.42 -6.81 -12.38
C PRO A 82 10.12 -7.51 -11.05
N GLY A 83 8.95 -8.14 -10.96
CA GLY A 83 8.44 -8.79 -9.74
C GLY A 83 7.77 -7.84 -8.75
N ARG A 84 7.88 -6.52 -8.94
CA ARG A 84 7.20 -5.54 -8.10
C ARG A 84 5.72 -5.42 -8.49
N GLN A 85 4.85 -5.27 -7.49
CA GLN A 85 3.46 -4.91 -7.72
C GLN A 85 3.30 -3.39 -7.92
N VAL A 86 2.47 -3.03 -8.89
CA VAL A 86 2.03 -1.66 -9.15
C VAL A 86 0.50 -1.61 -9.14
N CYS A 87 -0.04 -0.47 -8.75
CA CYS A 87 -1.46 -0.22 -8.74
C CYS A 87 -2.00 -0.01 -10.15
N VAL A 88 -3.03 -0.75 -10.53
CA VAL A 88 -3.69 -0.66 -11.84
C VAL A 88 -5.21 -0.43 -11.74
N GLY A 89 -5.70 -0.29 -10.52
CA GLY A 89 -7.09 0.06 -10.24
C GLY A 89 -7.26 0.57 -8.83
N VAL A 90 -8.17 1.53 -8.68
CA VAL A 90 -8.51 2.14 -7.39
C VAL A 90 -9.99 1.97 -7.09
N GLN A 91 -10.31 1.82 -5.80
CA GLN A 91 -11.69 1.88 -5.34
C GLN A 91 -12.22 3.32 -5.43
N ARG A 92 -13.55 3.46 -5.50
CA ARG A 92 -14.20 4.78 -5.45
C ARG A 92 -14.65 5.10 -4.02
N PRO A 93 -14.47 6.34 -3.52
CA PRO A 93 -13.79 7.47 -4.18
C PRO A 93 -12.27 7.23 -4.29
N GLY A 94 -11.68 7.64 -5.41
CA GLY A 94 -10.25 7.50 -5.68
C GLY A 94 -9.47 8.81 -5.45
N PRO A 95 -8.14 8.79 -5.63
CA PRO A 95 -7.30 9.98 -5.51
C PRO A 95 -7.64 11.00 -6.61
N VAL A 96 -7.40 12.28 -6.32
CA VAL A 96 -7.49 13.35 -7.32
C VAL A 96 -6.14 13.48 -8.02
N CYS A 97 -6.15 13.18 -9.31
CA CYS A 97 -5.11 13.43 -10.29
C CYS A 97 -5.64 14.54 -11.22
#